data_AF-A0A969UM12-F1
#
_entry.id   AF-A0A969UM12-F1
#
_cell.length_a   1.000
_cell.length_b   1.000
_cell.length_c   1.000
_cell.angle_alpha   90.00
_cell.angle_beta   90.00
_cell.angle_gamma   90.00
#
_symmetry.space_group_name_H-M   'P 1'
#
loop_
_entity.id
_entity.type
_entity.pdbx_description
1 polymer ?
#
loop_
_entity_poly.entity_id
_entity_poly.type
_entity_poly.pdbx_seq_one_letter_code
_entity_poly.pdbx_strand_id
1 'polypeptide(L)'
;MTTFDQLSFALKLFATLGCGLIAGVFFAFSTFVMKALAQQPTAQGIATMQSIHITVINPWFMTAFLGTGVACVILMVSLLLNWQQPNAIYLLVGSLLYLVGTFGVTIAFNVPLNEALAVVKPVSPEGANLWAKYLTNWTFWNHVRCADDRCPVCCNSIDALVQQIIIALAENGTVKMQIQQTFWAARFGMLVDQFGTPWMINCDQPG
;
A
#
# COMPACT_ATOMS: atom_id res chain seq x y z
N MET A 1 38.61 1.60 -12.00
CA MET A 1 37.21 1.10 -11.98
C MET A 1 36.88 0.67 -13.39
N THR A 2 36.52 -0.59 -13.60
CA THR A 2 36.31 -1.13 -14.96
C THR A 2 34.95 -0.69 -15.52
N THR A 3 34.76 -0.68 -16.84
CA THR A 3 33.47 -0.38 -17.48
C THR A 3 32.34 -1.25 -16.94
N PHE A 4 32.65 -2.49 -16.56
CA PHE A 4 31.71 -3.43 -15.96
C PHE A 4 31.22 -2.98 -14.57
N ASP A 5 32.11 -2.42 -13.74
CA ASP A 5 31.76 -1.88 -12.42
C ASP A 5 30.82 -0.67 -12.55
N GLN A 6 31.07 0.19 -13.53
CA GLN A 6 30.25 1.37 -13.80
C GLN A 6 28.84 0.97 -14.25
N LEU A 7 28.72 -0.03 -15.12
CA LEU A 7 27.43 -0.53 -15.59
C LEU A 7 26.64 -1.20 -14.45
N SER A 8 27.31 -2.00 -13.61
CA SER A 8 26.69 -2.62 -12.43
C SER A 8 26.17 -1.58 -11.44
N PHE A 9 26.95 -0.53 -11.18
CA PHE A 9 26.55 0.57 -10.32
C PHE A 9 25.34 1.32 -10.88
N ALA A 10 25.38 1.71 -12.16
CA ALA A 10 24.29 2.42 -12.82
C ALA A 10 22.98 1.62 -12.78
N LEU A 11 23.05 0.30 -13.01
CA LEU A 11 21.88 -0.58 -12.96
C LEU A 11 21.26 -0.66 -11.55
N LYS A 12 22.09 -0.81 -10.52
CA LYS A 12 21.63 -0.83 -9.11
C LYS A 12 21.00 0.51 -8.72
N LEU A 13 21.62 1.62 -9.12
CA LEU A 13 21.10 2.96 -8.87
C LEU A 13 19.74 3.15 -9.54
N PHE A 14 19.64 2.81 -10.83
CA PHE A 14 18.39 2.89 -11.58
C PHE A 14 17.28 2.06 -10.93
N ALA A 15 17.56 0.79 -10.57
CA ALA A 15 16.59 -0.09 -9.92
C ALA A 15 16.14 0.48 -8.56
N THR A 16 17.06 1.00 -7.75
CA THR A 16 16.74 1.56 -6.43
C THR A 16 15.84 2.80 -6.53
N LEU A 17 16.20 3.73 -7.42
CA LEU A 17 15.41 4.95 -7.66
C LEU A 17 14.03 4.62 -8.24
N GLY A 18 13.98 3.67 -9.19
CA GLY A 18 12.74 3.19 -9.76
C GLY A 18 11.82 2.53 -8.74
N CYS A 19 12.36 1.65 -7.88
CA CYS A 19 11.62 1.05 -6.76
C CYS A 19 11.04 2.12 -5.83
N GLY A 20 11.84 3.10 -5.43
CA GLY A 20 11.39 4.19 -4.54
C GLY A 20 10.30 5.06 -5.18
N LEU A 21 10.45 5.39 -6.47
CA LEU A 21 9.45 6.17 -7.20
C LEU A 21 8.11 5.43 -7.28
N ILE A 22 8.14 4.15 -7.66
CA ILE A 22 6.92 3.32 -7.78
C ILE A 22 6.28 3.08 -6.41
N ALA A 23 7.06 2.80 -5.38
CA ALA A 23 6.58 2.69 -4.02
C ALA A 23 5.89 3.99 -3.56
N GLY A 24 6.46 5.16 -3.88
CA GLY A 24 5.85 6.46 -3.57
C GLY A 24 4.50 6.67 -4.24
N VAL A 25 4.33 6.22 -5.49
CA VAL A 25 3.03 6.27 -6.19
C VAL A 25 2.02 5.36 -5.48
N PHE A 26 2.38 4.12 -5.16
CA PHE A 26 1.47 3.22 -4.44
C PHE A 26 1.14 3.75 -3.05
N PHE A 27 2.11 4.29 -2.34
CA PHE A 27 1.90 4.92 -1.03
C PHE A 27 0.86 6.04 -1.12
N ALA A 28 0.97 6.93 -2.10
CA ALA A 28 -0.02 7.99 -2.32
C ALA A 28 -1.43 7.42 -2.54
N PHE A 29 -1.53 6.38 -3.38
CA PHE A 29 -2.80 5.72 -3.64
C PHE A 29 -3.42 5.08 -2.39
N SER A 30 -2.59 4.42 -1.59
CA SER A 30 -2.97 3.76 -0.35
C SER A 30 -3.37 4.73 0.77
N THR A 31 -2.71 5.88 0.86
CA THR A 31 -2.89 6.78 2.01
C THR A 31 -3.95 7.85 1.80
N PHE A 32 -4.07 8.41 0.60
CA PHE A 32 -4.99 9.53 0.39
C PHE A 32 -5.78 9.50 -0.93
N VAL A 33 -5.28 8.94 -2.03
CA VAL A 33 -6.04 9.01 -3.30
C VAL A 33 -7.32 8.18 -3.22
N MET A 34 -7.24 6.91 -2.82
CA MET A 34 -8.43 6.05 -2.76
C MET A 34 -9.45 6.58 -1.75
N LYS A 35 -8.98 7.12 -0.61
CA LYS A 35 -9.81 7.79 0.39
C LYS A 35 -10.51 9.03 -0.17
N ALA A 36 -9.80 9.86 -0.94
CA ALA A 36 -10.38 11.03 -1.59
C ALA A 36 -11.45 10.63 -2.63
N LEU A 37 -11.21 9.56 -3.40
CA LEU A 37 -12.19 9.04 -4.36
C LEU A 37 -13.41 8.44 -3.67
N ALA A 38 -13.25 7.80 -2.51
CA ALA A 38 -14.35 7.25 -1.71
C ALA A 38 -15.30 8.35 -1.19
N GLN A 39 -14.80 9.58 -1.01
CA GLN A 39 -15.61 10.72 -0.57
C GLN A 39 -16.39 11.40 -1.70
N GLN A 40 -16.14 11.03 -2.96
CA GLN A 40 -16.88 11.56 -4.10
C GLN A 40 -18.18 10.77 -4.34
N PRO A 41 -19.18 11.36 -5.02
CA PRO A 41 -20.30 10.59 -5.56
C PRO A 41 -19.79 9.37 -6.34
N THR A 42 -20.39 8.20 -6.13
CA THR A 42 -19.89 6.92 -6.66
C THR A 42 -19.62 6.94 -8.15
N ALA A 43 -20.53 7.53 -8.94
CA ALA A 43 -20.34 7.65 -10.38
C ALA A 43 -19.10 8.48 -10.76
N GLN A 44 -18.80 9.54 -10.01
CA GLN A 44 -17.60 10.35 -10.22
C GLN A 44 -16.34 9.59 -9.81
N GLY A 45 -16.35 8.92 -8.66
CA GLY A 45 -15.23 8.08 -8.20
C GLY A 45 -14.86 6.99 -9.22
N ILE A 46 -15.84 6.27 -9.74
CA ILE A 46 -15.65 5.25 -10.80
C ILE A 46 -15.06 5.90 -12.06
N ALA A 47 -15.67 6.97 -12.56
CA ALA A 47 -15.22 7.62 -13.80
C ALA A 47 -13.78 8.17 -13.68
N THR A 48 -13.44 8.75 -12.52
CA THR A 48 -12.07 9.21 -12.25
C THR A 48 -11.10 8.05 -12.22
N MET A 49 -11.44 6.93 -11.54
CA MET A 49 -10.55 5.78 -11.49
C MET A 49 -10.37 5.11 -12.86
N GLN A 50 -11.42 5.06 -13.69
CA GLN A 50 -11.35 4.61 -15.08
C GLN A 50 -10.41 5.51 -15.91
N SER A 51 -10.49 6.83 -15.74
CA SER A 51 -9.58 7.78 -16.40
C SER A 51 -8.14 7.61 -15.93
N ILE A 52 -7.91 7.43 -14.63
CA ILE A 52 -6.59 7.11 -14.07
C ILE A 52 -6.02 5.83 -14.69
N HIS A 53 -6.84 4.77 -14.80
CA HIS A 53 -6.41 3.50 -15.38
C HIS A 53 -5.90 3.65 -16.83
N ILE A 54 -6.47 4.56 -17.61
CA ILE A 54 -6.03 4.82 -18.99
C ILE A 54 -4.77 5.70 -18.99
N THR A 55 -4.77 6.79 -18.21
CA THR A 55 -3.70 7.80 -18.22
C THR A 55 -2.39 7.32 -17.59
N VAL A 56 -2.45 6.33 -16.68
CA VAL A 56 -1.26 5.75 -16.04
C VAL A 56 -0.40 4.96 -17.04
N ILE A 57 -0.98 4.47 -18.14
CA ILE A 57 -0.28 3.73 -19.20
C ILE A 57 0.38 4.73 -20.16
N ASN A 58 1.41 5.43 -19.67
CA ASN A 58 2.21 6.38 -20.45
C ASN A 58 3.70 6.02 -20.43
N PRO A 59 4.51 6.47 -21.42
CA PRO A 59 5.90 6.05 -21.55
C PRO A 59 6.75 6.30 -20.30
N TRP A 60 6.52 7.39 -19.58
CA TRP A 60 7.30 7.74 -18.39
C TRP A 60 7.01 6.79 -17.23
N PHE A 61 5.73 6.57 -16.92
CA PHE A 61 5.34 5.63 -15.88
C PHE A 61 5.73 4.19 -16.24
N MET A 62 5.50 3.79 -17.50
CA MET A 62 5.87 2.44 -17.95
C MET A 62 7.39 2.21 -17.91
N THR A 63 8.20 3.22 -18.20
CA THR A 63 9.66 3.13 -18.04
C THR A 63 10.05 2.97 -16.57
N ALA A 64 9.45 3.76 -15.68
CA ALA A 64 9.69 3.64 -14.24
C ALA A 64 9.21 2.27 -13.69
N PHE A 65 8.07 1.76 -14.17
CA PHE A 65 7.47 0.54 -13.66
C PHE A 65 8.08 -0.73 -14.26
N LEU A 66 8.00 -0.89 -15.59
CA LEU A 66 8.54 -2.06 -16.29
C LEU A 66 10.06 -2.02 -16.38
N GLY A 67 10.65 -0.85 -16.63
CA GLY A 67 12.11 -0.72 -16.72
C GLY A 67 12.78 -1.15 -15.42
N THR A 68 12.22 -0.77 -14.27
CA THR A 68 12.68 -1.23 -12.95
C THR A 68 12.52 -2.73 -12.79
N GLY A 69 11.40 -3.32 -13.23
CA GLY A 69 11.21 -4.77 -13.22
C GLY A 69 12.27 -5.50 -14.04
N VAL A 70 12.56 -5.04 -15.26
CA VAL A 70 13.63 -5.58 -16.10
C VAL A 70 14.99 -5.43 -15.42
N ALA A 71 15.28 -4.27 -14.81
CA ALA A 71 16.52 -4.06 -14.07
C ALA A 71 16.66 -5.05 -12.89
N CYS A 72 15.59 -5.28 -12.13
CA CYS A 72 15.55 -6.27 -11.05
C CYS A 72 15.82 -7.70 -11.55
N VAL A 73 15.25 -8.08 -12.70
CA VAL A 73 15.52 -9.40 -13.34
C VAL A 73 16.99 -9.51 -13.74
N ILE A 74 17.54 -8.49 -14.41
CA ILE A 74 18.96 -8.49 -14.82
C ILE A 74 19.88 -8.60 -13.60
N LEU A 75 19.59 -7.85 -12.53
CA LEU A 75 20.36 -7.93 -11.28
C LEU A 75 20.25 -9.32 -10.65
N MET A 76 19.05 -9.91 -10.61
CA MET A 76 18.84 -11.25 -10.05
C MET A 76 19.61 -12.33 -10.84
N VAL A 77 19.52 -12.31 -12.18
CA VAL A 77 20.28 -13.23 -13.05
C VAL A 77 21.79 -13.05 -12.86
N SER A 78 22.27 -11.79 -12.80
CA SER A 78 23.69 -11.50 -12.61
C SER A 78 24.22 -12.02 -11.27
N LEU A 79 23.41 -11.97 -10.21
CA LEU A 79 23.75 -12.51 -8.89
C LEU A 79 23.82 -14.03 -8.87
N LEU A 80 22.88 -14.71 -9.55
CA LEU A 80 22.88 -16.17 -9.65
C LEU A 80 24.09 -16.70 -10.41
N LEU A 81 24.59 -15.93 -11.40
CA LEU A 81 25.80 -16.26 -12.14
C LEU A 81 27.09 -15.94 -11.35
N ASN A 82 27.06 -14.98 -10.42
CA ASN A 82 28.23 -14.50 -9.69
C ASN A 82 27.92 -14.23 -8.19
N TRP A 83 27.69 -15.31 -7.44
CA TRP A 83 27.20 -15.26 -6.05
C TRP A 83 28.19 -14.70 -5.01
N GLN A 84 29.45 -14.46 -5.38
CA GLN A 84 30.54 -14.10 -4.45
C GLN A 84 30.50 -12.66 -3.89
N GLN A 85 29.35 -11.96 -3.97
CA GLN A 85 29.25 -10.56 -3.55
C GLN A 85 28.70 -10.44 -2.11
N PRO A 86 29.34 -9.67 -1.21
CA PRO A 86 28.93 -9.55 0.19
C PRO A 86 27.52 -8.95 0.40
N ASN A 87 26.96 -8.28 -0.62
CA ASN A 87 25.60 -7.69 -0.59
C ASN A 87 24.59 -8.45 -1.47
N ALA A 88 24.94 -9.64 -1.96
CA ALA A 88 24.11 -10.41 -2.89
C ALA A 88 22.71 -10.69 -2.35
N ILE A 89 22.60 -10.99 -1.05
CA ILE A 89 21.32 -11.35 -0.43
C ILE A 89 20.35 -10.17 -0.38
N TYR A 90 20.82 -8.95 -0.08
CA TYR A 90 19.96 -7.76 -0.04
C TYR A 90 19.43 -7.39 -1.42
N LEU A 91 20.29 -7.49 -2.45
CA LEU A 91 19.89 -7.24 -3.83
C LEU A 91 18.91 -8.30 -4.33
N LEU A 92 19.13 -9.58 -3.98
CA LEU A 92 18.23 -10.67 -4.32
C LEU A 92 16.85 -10.48 -3.68
N VAL A 93 16.82 -10.20 -2.37
CA VAL A 93 15.58 -9.97 -1.62
C VAL A 93 14.86 -8.73 -2.16
N GLY A 94 15.56 -7.61 -2.38
CA GLY A 94 14.98 -6.40 -2.94
C GLY A 94 14.38 -6.60 -4.34
N SER A 95 15.09 -7.30 -5.22
CA SER A 95 14.58 -7.68 -6.55
C SER A 95 13.36 -8.59 -6.46
N LEU A 96 13.36 -9.58 -5.57
CA LEU A 96 12.22 -10.47 -5.36
C LEU A 96 11.00 -9.71 -4.81
N LEU A 97 11.19 -8.80 -3.86
CA LEU A 97 10.13 -7.96 -3.33
C LEU A 97 9.49 -7.11 -4.42
N TYR A 98 10.28 -6.51 -5.32
CA TYR A 98 9.72 -5.76 -6.44
C TYR A 98 9.00 -6.67 -7.45
N LEU A 99 9.62 -7.78 -7.86
CA LEU A 99 9.04 -8.66 -8.87
C LEU A 99 7.78 -9.38 -8.38
N VAL A 100 7.77 -9.86 -7.15
CA VAL A 100 6.63 -10.59 -6.59
C VAL A 100 5.63 -9.62 -5.97
N GLY A 101 6.09 -8.77 -5.05
CA GLY A 101 5.25 -7.89 -4.24
C GLY A 101 4.64 -6.74 -5.04
N THR A 102 5.37 -6.19 -6.01
CA THR A 102 4.84 -5.12 -6.87
C THR A 102 4.28 -5.67 -8.18
N PHE A 103 5.11 -6.33 -8.97
CA PHE A 103 4.74 -6.72 -10.34
C PHE A 103 3.75 -7.89 -10.36
N GLY A 104 4.04 -8.95 -9.59
CA GLY A 104 3.17 -10.12 -9.45
C GLY A 104 1.79 -9.76 -8.89
N VAL A 105 1.73 -8.99 -7.80
CA VAL A 105 0.46 -8.52 -7.23
C VAL A 105 -0.33 -7.65 -8.22
N THR A 106 0.36 -6.78 -8.98
CA THR A 106 -0.29 -5.95 -9.99
C THR A 106 -1.00 -6.81 -11.04
N ILE A 107 -0.32 -7.82 -11.59
CA ILE A 107 -0.89 -8.70 -12.61
C ILE A 107 -2.00 -9.57 -12.04
N ALA A 108 -1.80 -10.17 -10.86
CA ALA A 108 -2.71 -11.16 -10.31
C ALA A 108 -4.00 -10.55 -9.73
N PHE A 109 -3.93 -9.33 -9.20
CA PHE A 109 -5.04 -8.74 -8.45
C PHE A 109 -5.47 -7.38 -9.00
N ASN A 110 -4.55 -6.43 -9.15
CA ASN A 110 -4.94 -5.07 -9.52
C ASN A 110 -5.41 -4.94 -10.97
N VAL A 111 -4.78 -5.64 -11.92
CA VAL A 111 -5.20 -5.66 -13.33
C VAL A 111 -6.62 -6.23 -13.46
N PRO A 112 -6.96 -7.43 -12.93
CA PRO A 112 -8.33 -7.92 -12.96
C PRO A 112 -9.36 -6.99 -12.33
N LEU A 113 -9.02 -6.35 -11.20
CA LEU A 113 -9.91 -5.38 -10.56
C LEU A 113 -10.15 -4.15 -11.44
N ASN A 114 -9.10 -3.62 -12.08
CA ASN A 114 -9.18 -2.46 -12.96
C ASN A 114 -9.98 -2.78 -14.24
N GLU A 115 -9.76 -3.94 -14.85
CA GLU A 115 -10.50 -4.40 -16.03
C GLU A 115 -11.99 -4.58 -15.72
N ALA A 116 -12.32 -5.17 -14.55
CA ALA A 116 -13.69 -5.30 -14.10
C ALA A 116 -14.36 -3.92 -13.91
N LEU A 117 -13.64 -2.94 -13.36
CA LEU A 117 -14.16 -1.59 -13.20
C LEU A 117 -14.28 -0.85 -14.54
N ALA A 118 -13.39 -1.10 -15.51
CA ALA A 118 -13.33 -0.40 -16.79
C ALA A 118 -14.59 -0.55 -17.65
N VAL A 119 -15.29 -1.68 -17.56
CA VAL A 119 -16.47 -1.98 -18.38
C VAL A 119 -17.81 -1.57 -17.75
N VAL A 120 -17.79 -1.14 -16.49
CA VAL A 120 -19.00 -0.80 -15.75
C VAL A 120 -19.44 0.64 -16.03
N LYS A 121 -20.76 0.82 -16.18
CA LYS A 121 -21.37 2.15 -16.30
C LYS A 121 -21.35 2.86 -14.94
N PRO A 122 -20.77 4.07 -14.83
CA PRO A 122 -20.66 4.75 -13.55
C PRO A 122 -22.02 5.05 -12.88
N VAL A 123 -23.05 5.31 -13.67
CA VAL A 123 -24.43 5.52 -13.19
C VAL A 123 -25.22 4.22 -13.36
N SER A 124 -24.94 3.24 -12.51
CA SER A 124 -25.73 2.00 -12.42
C SER A 124 -25.72 1.42 -10.99
N PRO A 125 -26.78 0.71 -10.56
CA PRO A 125 -26.81 0.01 -9.28
C PRO A 125 -25.68 -1.02 -9.12
N GLU A 126 -25.35 -1.73 -10.21
CA GLU A 126 -24.26 -2.70 -10.26
C GLU A 126 -22.91 -2.01 -10.05
N GLY A 127 -22.72 -0.83 -10.63
CA GLY A 127 -21.50 -0.04 -10.46
C GLY A 127 -21.30 0.45 -9.04
N ALA A 128 -22.38 0.87 -8.36
CA ALA A 128 -22.29 1.23 -6.94
C ALA A 128 -21.86 0.06 -6.05
N ASN A 129 -22.41 -1.13 -6.29
CA ASN A 129 -22.05 -2.34 -5.56
C ASN A 129 -20.61 -2.80 -5.86
N LEU A 130 -20.16 -2.70 -7.12
CA LEU A 130 -18.78 -3.02 -7.49
C LEU A 130 -17.80 -2.02 -6.87
N TRP A 131 -18.12 -0.73 -6.89
CA TRP A 131 -17.26 0.32 -6.36
C TRP A 131 -16.93 0.14 -4.88
N ALA A 132 -17.92 -0.20 -4.05
CA ALA A 132 -17.70 -0.47 -2.63
C ALA A 132 -16.69 -1.61 -2.41
N LYS A 133 -16.81 -2.71 -3.17
CA LYS A 133 -15.85 -3.84 -3.11
C LYS A 133 -14.48 -3.46 -3.70
N TYR A 134 -14.49 -2.68 -4.77
CA TYR A 134 -13.29 -2.22 -5.46
C TYR A 134 -12.44 -1.36 -4.53
N LEU A 135 -13.03 -0.36 -3.85
CA LEU A 135 -12.33 0.50 -2.90
C LEU A 135 -11.57 -0.31 -1.85
N THR A 136 -12.21 -1.30 -1.22
CA THR A 136 -11.56 -2.13 -0.20
C THR A 136 -10.50 -3.05 -0.80
N ASN A 137 -10.85 -3.83 -1.82
CA ASN A 137 -9.95 -4.87 -2.34
C ASN A 137 -8.76 -4.28 -3.09
N TRP A 138 -9.01 -3.25 -3.90
CA TRP A 138 -7.95 -2.59 -4.66
C TRP A 138 -6.95 -1.91 -3.72
N THR A 139 -7.45 -1.21 -2.70
CA THR A 139 -6.61 -0.53 -1.69
C THR A 139 -5.82 -1.54 -0.89
N PHE A 140 -6.43 -2.66 -0.47
CA PHE A 140 -5.72 -3.76 0.19
C PHE A 140 -4.52 -4.25 -0.63
N TRP A 141 -4.74 -4.61 -1.89
CA TRP A 141 -3.65 -5.09 -2.76
C TRP A 141 -2.64 -3.99 -3.08
N ASN A 142 -3.07 -2.72 -3.08
CA ASN A 142 -2.16 -1.59 -3.21
C ASN A 142 -1.24 -1.40 -1.99
N HIS A 143 -1.73 -1.62 -0.77
CA HIS A 143 -0.87 -1.65 0.43
C HIS A 143 0.18 -2.76 0.33
N VAL A 144 -0.20 -3.95 -0.14
CA VAL A 144 0.75 -5.05 -0.37
C VAL A 144 1.85 -4.64 -1.35
N ARG A 145 1.51 -3.95 -2.44
CA ARG A 145 2.50 -3.42 -3.40
C ARG A 145 3.40 -2.32 -2.82
N CYS A 146 2.88 -1.55 -1.87
CA CYS A 146 3.64 -0.54 -1.16
C CYS A 146 4.49 -1.12 0.00
N ALA A 147 4.28 -2.41 0.36
CA ALA A 147 4.72 -2.99 1.63
C ALA A 147 4.31 -2.14 2.84
N ASP A 148 3.14 -1.50 2.76
CA ASP A 148 2.56 -0.67 3.81
C ASP A 148 1.82 -1.56 4.82
N ASP A 149 2.16 -1.41 6.10
CA ASP A 149 1.64 -2.16 7.23
C ASP A 149 0.19 -1.79 7.58
N ARG A 150 -0.35 -0.70 7.02
CA ARG A 150 -1.73 -0.23 7.25
C ARG A 150 -2.81 -0.95 6.42
N CYS A 151 -2.78 -2.27 6.42
CA CYS A 151 -3.81 -3.10 5.79
C CYS A 151 -5.18 -3.01 6.52
N PRO A 152 -6.32 -2.69 5.85
CA PRO A 152 -7.65 -2.60 6.48
C PRO A 152 -8.17 -3.91 7.10
N VAL A 153 -7.73 -5.07 6.59
CA VAL A 153 -8.07 -6.39 7.18
C VAL A 153 -7.37 -6.57 8.52
N CYS A 154 -6.19 -5.96 8.71
CA CYS A 154 -5.54 -5.85 10.01
C CYS A 154 -6.25 -4.84 10.94
N CYS A 155 -6.99 -3.86 10.39
CA CYS A 155 -7.70 -2.86 11.17
C CYS A 155 -8.87 -3.47 11.98
N ASN A 156 -9.59 -4.45 11.43
CA ASN A 156 -10.64 -5.18 12.17
C ASN A 156 -10.07 -6.06 13.31
N SER A 157 -8.86 -6.60 13.15
CA SER A 157 -8.14 -7.31 14.22
C SER A 157 -7.48 -6.35 15.21
N ILE A 158 -7.09 -5.14 14.77
CA ILE A 158 -6.61 -4.06 15.63
C ILE A 158 -7.75 -3.52 16.50
N ASP A 159 -8.99 -3.41 16.02
CA ASP A 159 -10.13 -2.98 16.85
C ASP A 159 -10.34 -3.93 18.05
N ALA A 160 -10.28 -5.24 17.82
CA ALA A 160 -10.36 -6.24 18.88
C ALA A 160 -9.16 -6.17 19.84
N LEU A 161 -7.95 -5.98 19.31
CA LEU A 161 -6.72 -5.85 20.09
C LEU A 161 -6.68 -4.56 20.91
N VAL A 162 -7.14 -3.45 20.36
CA VAL A 162 -7.22 -2.14 21.03
C VAL A 162 -8.22 -2.20 22.17
N GLN A 163 -9.36 -2.87 21.99
CA GLN A 163 -10.29 -3.12 23.09
C GLN A 163 -9.64 -3.96 24.20
N GLN A 164 -8.87 -5.01 23.85
CA GLN A 164 -8.16 -5.83 24.84
C GLN A 164 -7.07 -5.07 25.59
N ILE A 165 -6.26 -4.29 24.87
CA ILE A 165 -5.21 -3.43 25.44
C ILE A 165 -5.84 -2.41 26.40
N ILE A 166 -7.01 -1.86 26.07
CA ILE A 166 -7.68 -0.88 26.91
C ILE A 166 -8.29 -1.50 28.16
N ILE A 167 -8.89 -2.69 28.05
CA ILE A 167 -9.35 -3.43 29.23
C ILE A 167 -8.17 -3.71 30.16
N ALA A 168 -7.02 -4.13 29.62
CA ALA A 168 -5.81 -4.38 30.40
C ALA A 168 -5.22 -3.10 31.02
N LEU A 169 -5.18 -1.97 30.28
CA LEU A 169 -4.65 -0.71 30.78
C LEU A 169 -5.60 0.00 31.77
N ALA A 170 -6.91 -0.20 31.61
CA ALA A 170 -7.92 0.34 32.52
C ALA A 170 -8.06 -0.49 33.80
N GLU A 171 -7.47 -1.68 33.87
CA GLU A 171 -7.46 -2.50 35.08
C GLU A 171 -6.75 -1.76 36.22
N ASN A 172 -7.52 -1.36 37.24
CA ASN A 172 -7.10 -0.46 38.32
C ASN A 172 -6.61 0.94 37.88
N GLY A 173 -6.88 1.31 36.63
CA GLY A 173 -6.63 2.65 36.07
C GLY A 173 -7.84 3.58 36.17
N THR A 174 -7.67 4.84 35.75
CA THR A 174 -8.75 5.83 35.64
C THR A 174 -8.99 6.19 34.17
N VAL A 175 -10.17 5.85 33.66
CA VAL A 175 -10.58 6.28 32.31
C VAL A 175 -10.89 7.78 32.34
N LYS A 176 -10.15 8.57 31.55
CA LYS A 176 -10.37 10.02 31.41
C LYS A 176 -11.38 10.33 30.31
N MET A 177 -11.35 9.56 29.23
CA MET A 177 -12.26 9.66 28.11
C MET A 177 -12.54 8.27 27.59
N GLN A 178 -13.82 7.88 27.60
CA GLN A 178 -14.25 6.62 26.99
C GLN A 178 -13.90 6.63 25.50
N ILE A 179 -13.55 5.47 24.97
CA ILE A 179 -13.34 5.33 23.54
C ILE A 179 -14.62 5.73 22.82
N GLN A 180 -14.49 6.69 21.93
CA GLN A 180 -15.58 7.11 21.07
C GLN A 180 -15.06 7.45 19.69
N GLN A 181 -15.97 7.48 18.72
CA GLN A 181 -15.65 8.00 17.40
C GLN A 181 -15.51 9.52 17.48
N THR A 182 -14.48 10.07 16.82
CA THR A 182 -14.30 11.51 16.66
C THR A 182 -14.32 11.86 15.18
N PHE A 183 -14.32 13.15 14.84
CA PHE A 183 -14.33 13.55 13.43
C PHE A 183 -13.02 13.18 12.70
N TRP A 184 -11.93 12.92 13.43
CA TRP A 184 -10.60 12.61 12.86
C TRP A 184 -10.16 11.14 13.07
N ALA A 185 -10.77 10.42 14.01
CA ALA A 185 -10.38 9.06 14.36
C ALA A 185 -11.61 8.14 14.40
N ALA A 186 -11.43 6.88 13.97
CA ALA A 186 -12.46 5.86 14.13
C ALA A 186 -12.72 5.58 15.61
N ARG A 187 -11.66 5.57 16.41
CA ARG A 187 -11.70 5.39 17.87
C ARG A 187 -10.64 6.27 18.52
N PHE A 188 -11.05 7.08 19.47
CA PHE A 188 -10.17 7.89 20.29
C PHE A 188 -10.54 7.75 21.76
N GLY A 189 -9.55 7.51 22.62
CA GLY A 189 -9.74 7.37 24.07
C GLY A 189 -8.53 7.81 24.87
N MET A 190 -8.75 8.13 26.15
CA MET A 190 -7.70 8.53 27.09
C MET A 190 -7.92 7.87 28.44
N LEU A 191 -6.86 7.34 29.04
CA LEU A 191 -6.89 6.72 30.36
C LEU A 191 -5.56 6.94 31.08
N VAL A 192 -5.56 6.78 32.39
CA VAL A 192 -4.35 6.70 33.21
C VAL A 192 -4.29 5.29 33.78
N ASP A 193 -3.20 4.57 33.57
CA ASP A 193 -3.07 3.18 34.05
C ASP A 193 -2.84 3.11 35.58
N GLN A 194 -2.79 1.91 36.13
CA GLN A 194 -2.54 1.66 37.56
C GLN A 194 -1.19 2.17 38.07
N PHE A 195 -0.23 2.44 37.17
CA PHE A 195 1.08 3.00 37.51
C PHE A 195 1.10 4.53 37.45
N GLY A 196 -0.01 5.16 37.09
CA GLY A 196 -0.12 6.61 36.94
C GLY A 196 0.32 7.14 35.57
N THR A 197 0.53 6.27 34.57
CA THR A 197 0.96 6.68 33.22
C THR A 197 -0.24 7.09 32.38
N PRO A 198 -0.24 8.31 31.79
CA PRO A 198 -1.31 8.74 30.90
C PRO A 198 -1.13 8.14 29.49
N TRP A 199 -2.20 7.57 28.97
CA TRP A 199 -2.27 6.97 27.64
C TRP A 199 -3.31 7.68 26.77
N MET A 200 -2.95 7.88 25.51
CA MET A 200 -3.85 8.37 24.46
C MET A 200 -3.84 7.36 23.31
N ILE A 201 -5.02 6.89 22.94
CA ILE A 201 -5.18 5.85 21.91
C ILE A 201 -5.96 6.44 20.76
N ASN A 202 -5.37 6.38 19.57
CA ASN A 202 -5.92 6.95 18.35
C ASN A 202 -5.90 5.89 17.24
N CYS A 203 -7.07 5.38 16.87
CA CYS A 203 -7.26 4.55 15.68
C CYS A 203 -7.76 5.43 14.54
N ASP A 204 -6.96 5.53 13.49
CA ASP A 204 -7.31 6.30 12.28
C ASP A 204 -8.60 5.74 11.66
N GLN A 205 -9.42 6.62 11.06
CA GLN A 205 -10.62 6.18 10.37
C GLN A 205 -10.28 5.26 9.19
N PRO A 206 -10.95 4.09 9.05
CA PRO A 206 -10.82 3.29 7.85
C PRO A 206 -11.22 4.16 6.66
N GLY A 207 -10.29 4.31 5.73
CA GLY A 207 -10.47 5.05 4.47
C GLY A 207 -11.24 4.25 3.44
#